data_AF-A0A1F6YR51-F1
#
_entry.id   AF-A0A1F6YR51-F1
#
_cell.length_a   1.000
_cell.length_b   1.000
_cell.length_c   1.000
_cell.angle_alpha   90.00
_cell.angle_beta   90.00
_cell.angle_gamma   90.00
#
_symmetry.space_group_name_H-M   'P 1'
#
loop_
_entity.id
_entity.type
_entity.pdbx_description
1 polymer ?
#
loop_
_entity_poly.entity_id
_entity_poly.type
_entity_poly.pdbx_seq_one_letter_code
_entity_poly.pdbx_strand_id
1 'polypeptide(L)'
;MQDKLTKVFQKAKYKESSILAQNVWNTIVAREKRNTQIKFWAFSSLGFTSLASLVPVFKILLNDLTQSGFYEYASLAFSDTSLVLSAWKEFAFSLVESLPIMSMIFTLSLLFTIFLSIKYVFKQIINNNSMGETYGIA
;
A
#
# COMPACT_ATOMS: atom_id res chain seq x y z
N MET A 1 3.30 -65.51 -19.52
CA MET A 1 3.20 -64.50 -18.45
C MET A 1 3.12 -63.08 -19.01
N GLN A 2 4.00 -62.71 -19.96
CA GLN A 2 3.97 -61.42 -20.68
C GLN A 2 2.61 -61.12 -21.33
N ASP A 3 2.00 -62.11 -21.99
CA ASP A 3 0.74 -61.93 -22.72
C ASP A 3 -0.46 -61.54 -21.84
N LYS A 4 -0.41 -61.91 -20.55
CA LYS A 4 -1.41 -61.56 -19.54
C LYS A 4 -1.21 -60.12 -19.05
N LEU A 5 0.06 -59.69 -18.91
CA LEU A 5 0.40 -58.32 -18.53
C LEU A 5 0.04 -57.34 -19.64
N THR A 6 0.33 -57.67 -20.90
CA THR A 6 0.00 -56.82 -22.06
C THR A 6 -1.51 -56.56 -22.17
N LYS A 7 -2.34 -57.58 -21.91
CA LYS A 7 -3.81 -57.45 -21.88
C LYS A 7 -4.32 -56.60 -20.71
N VAL A 8 -3.68 -56.67 -19.54
CA VAL A 8 -4.04 -55.83 -18.38
C VAL A 8 -3.67 -54.36 -18.65
N PHE A 9 -2.50 -54.10 -19.24
CA PHE A 9 -2.08 -52.74 -19.61
C PHE A 9 -2.90 -52.13 -20.76
N GLN A 10 -3.29 -52.93 -21.77
CA GLN A 10 -4.21 -52.47 -22.81
C GLN A 10 -5.64 -52.20 -22.30
N LYS A 11 -6.09 -52.96 -21.29
CA LYS A 11 -7.39 -52.75 -20.63
C LYS A 11 -7.34 -51.53 -19.68
N ALA A 12 -6.18 -51.23 -19.12
CA ALA A 12 -5.88 -49.97 -18.46
C ALA A 12 -5.62 -48.85 -19.48
N LYS A 13 -6.55 -48.66 -20.42
CA LYS A 13 -6.59 -47.45 -21.23
C LYS A 13 -6.79 -46.30 -20.24
N TYR A 14 -5.73 -45.50 -20.04
CA TYR A 14 -5.73 -44.36 -19.13
C TYR A 14 -6.96 -43.52 -19.48
N LYS A 15 -8.00 -43.55 -18.64
CA LYS A 15 -9.11 -42.62 -18.80
C LYS A 15 -8.50 -41.25 -18.61
N GLU A 16 -8.48 -40.49 -19.69
CA GLU A 16 -8.02 -39.11 -19.72
C GLU A 16 -8.63 -38.40 -18.52
N SER A 17 -7.77 -38.07 -17.56
CA SER A 17 -8.16 -37.50 -16.28
C SER A 17 -8.47 -36.02 -16.43
N SER A 18 -9.13 -35.64 -17.53
CA SER A 18 -9.59 -34.28 -17.83
C SER A 18 -10.33 -33.69 -16.64
N ILE A 19 -11.11 -34.52 -15.92
CA ILE A 19 -11.79 -34.16 -14.67
C ILE A 19 -10.79 -33.82 -13.55
N LEU A 20 -9.71 -34.60 -13.39
CA LEU A 20 -8.68 -34.34 -12.37
C LEU A 20 -7.90 -33.06 -12.73
N ALA A 21 -7.47 -32.92 -13.98
CA ALA A 21 -6.77 -31.74 -14.47
C ALA A 21 -7.63 -30.48 -14.31
N GLN A 22 -8.92 -30.55 -14.65
CA GLN A 22 -9.87 -29.45 -14.48
C GLN A 22 -10.06 -29.10 -13.00
N ASN A 23 -10.17 -30.10 -12.12
CA ASN A 23 -10.31 -29.87 -10.68
C ASN A 23 -9.06 -29.22 -10.07
N VAL A 24 -7.86 -29.66 -10.46
CA VAL A 24 -6.60 -29.05 -10.02
C VAL A 24 -6.51 -27.62 -10.53
N TRP A 25 -6.81 -27.39 -11.81
CA TRP A 25 -6.82 -26.06 -12.42
C TRP A 25 -7.77 -25.11 -11.71
N ASN A 26 -9.03 -25.52 -11.53
CA ASN A 26 -10.05 -24.71 -10.85
C ASN A 26 -9.63 -24.38 -9.41
N THR A 27 -8.98 -25.31 -8.72
CA THR A 27 -8.48 -25.09 -7.35
C THR A 27 -7.34 -24.06 -7.32
N ILE A 28 -6.42 -24.12 -8.29
CA ILE A 28 -5.31 -23.16 -8.43
C ILE A 28 -5.87 -21.76 -8.71
N VAL A 29 -6.75 -21.64 -9.71
CA VAL A 29 -7.37 -20.37 -10.11
C VAL A 29 -8.17 -19.76 -8.95
N ALA A 30 -8.97 -20.57 -8.24
CA ALA A 30 -9.74 -20.09 -7.09
C ALA A 30 -8.84 -19.57 -5.96
N ARG A 31 -7.70 -20.23 -5.71
CA ARG A 31 -6.73 -19.80 -4.69
C ARG A 31 -6.02 -18.51 -5.09
N GLU A 32 -5.66 -18.36 -6.36
CA GLU A 32 -5.03 -17.16 -6.88
C GLU A 32 -5.98 -15.95 -6.84
N LYS A 33 -7.24 -16.15 -7.23
CA LYS A 33 -8.30 -15.13 -7.11
C LYS A 33 -8.50 -14.68 -5.67
N ARG A 34 -8.57 -15.63 -4.72
CA ARG A 34 -8.70 -15.31 -3.29
C ARG A 34 -7.50 -14.51 -2.77
N ASN A 35 -6.28 -14.89 -3.13
CA ASN A 35 -5.08 -14.16 -2.71
C ASN A 35 -5.06 -12.72 -3.26
N THR A 36 -5.49 -12.54 -4.51
CA THR A 36 -5.65 -11.23 -5.13
C THR A 36 -6.72 -10.40 -4.40
N GLN A 37 -7.89 -10.97 -4.13
CA GLN A 37 -8.94 -10.27 -3.38
C GLN A 37 -8.50 -9.88 -1.96
N ILE A 38 -7.81 -10.77 -1.23
CA ILE A 38 -7.32 -10.47 0.13
C ILE A 38 -6.35 -9.29 0.10
N LYS A 39 -5.39 -9.29 -0.83
CA LYS A 39 -4.44 -8.18 -0.99
C LYS A 39 -5.18 -6.87 -1.32
N PHE A 40 -6.18 -6.94 -2.19
CA PHE A 40 -6.96 -5.77 -2.60
C PHE A 40 -7.70 -5.17 -1.40
N TRP A 41 -8.40 -6.00 -0.64
CA TRP A 41 -9.11 -5.59 0.56
C TRP A 41 -8.17 -5.07 1.64
N ALA A 42 -7.03 -5.73 1.85
CA ALA A 42 -6.03 -5.28 2.81
C ALA A 42 -5.51 -3.88 2.48
N PHE A 43 -5.02 -3.65 1.26
CA PHE A 43 -4.53 -2.33 0.86
C PHE A 43 -5.63 -1.27 0.83
N SER A 44 -6.85 -1.63 0.41
CA SER A 44 -8.00 -0.71 0.43
C SER A 44 -8.34 -0.30 1.85
N SER A 45 -8.47 -1.25 2.78
CA SER A 45 -8.75 -0.97 4.19
C SER A 45 -7.67 -0.09 4.82
N LEU A 46 -6.39 -0.36 4.52
CA LEU A 46 -5.27 0.43 5.01
C LEU A 46 -5.29 1.87 4.46
N GLY A 47 -5.65 2.05 3.20
CA GLY A 47 -5.81 3.38 2.60
C GLY A 47 -6.94 4.16 3.25
N PHE A 48 -8.10 3.52 3.45
CA PHE A 48 -9.26 4.14 4.11
C PHE A 48 -8.98 4.52 5.56
N THR A 49 -8.38 3.63 6.35
CA THR A 49 -8.04 3.93 7.76
C THR A 49 -6.98 5.03 7.84
N SER A 50 -6.02 5.05 6.93
CA SER A 50 -5.02 6.12 6.85
C SER A 50 -5.66 7.46 6.50
N LEU A 51 -6.58 7.49 5.54
CA LEU A 51 -7.32 8.70 5.17
C LEU A 51 -8.21 9.22 6.31
N ALA A 52 -8.90 8.33 7.02
CA ALA A 52 -9.70 8.68 8.19
C ALA A 52 -8.83 9.23 9.33
N SER A 53 -7.65 8.65 9.55
CA SER A 53 -6.69 9.08 10.58
C SER A 53 -5.97 10.38 10.22
N LEU A 54 -5.95 10.76 8.94
CA LEU A 54 -5.31 12.00 8.49
C LEU A 54 -5.97 13.23 9.13
N VAL A 55 -7.29 13.24 9.29
CA VAL A 55 -8.02 14.37 9.88
C VAL A 55 -7.59 14.70 11.32
N PRO A 56 -7.62 13.75 12.29
CA PRO A 56 -7.17 14.04 13.65
C PRO A 56 -5.66 14.35 13.71
N VAL A 57 -4.82 13.65 12.94
CA VAL A 57 -3.37 13.90 12.93
C VAL A 57 -3.06 15.29 12.38
N PHE A 58 -3.78 15.73 11.34
CA PHE A 58 -3.62 17.07 10.79
C PHE A 58 -4.05 18.16 11.77
N LYS A 59 -5.11 17.91 12.57
CA LYS A 59 -5.49 18.82 13.67
C LYS A 59 -4.41 18.90 14.74
N ILE A 60 -3.80 17.79 15.10
CA ILE A 60 -2.67 17.76 16.05
C ILE A 60 -1.50 18.56 15.48
N LEU A 61 -1.14 18.36 14.21
CA LEU A 61 -0.09 19.13 13.54
C LEU A 61 -0.35 20.64 13.59
N LEU A 62 -1.58 21.07 13.27
CA LEU A 62 -1.95 22.49 13.33
C LEU A 62 -1.85 23.04 14.75
N ASN A 63 -2.33 22.28 15.74
CA ASN A 63 -2.23 22.68 17.14
C ASN A 63 -0.77 22.79 17.58
N ASP A 64 0.07 21.80 17.26
CA ASP A 64 1.48 21.81 17.61
C ASP A 64 2.22 22.98 16.94
N LEU A 65 1.92 23.28 15.66
CA LEU A 65 2.49 24.43 14.94
C LEU A 65 2.13 25.76 15.60
N THR A 66 0.91 25.90 16.12
CA THR A 66 0.49 27.11 16.84
C THR A 66 1.06 27.21 18.25
N GLN A 67 1.37 26.08 18.89
CA GLN A 67 1.90 26.05 20.25
C GLN A 67 3.43 26.11 20.31
N SER A 68 4.11 25.69 19.23
CA SER A 68 5.57 25.58 19.21
C SER A 68 6.30 26.90 18.99
N GLY A 69 5.59 27.98 18.67
CA GLY A 69 6.21 29.27 18.35
C GLY A 69 6.79 29.36 16.94
N PHE A 70 6.62 28.32 16.11
CA PHE A 70 7.22 28.25 14.78
C PHE A 70 6.79 29.40 13.89
N TYR A 71 5.51 29.78 13.94
CA TYR A 71 4.98 30.87 13.15
C TYR A 71 5.59 32.22 13.55
N GLU A 72 5.80 32.43 14.86
CA GLU A 72 6.42 33.61 15.43
C GLU A 72 7.87 33.73 14.96
N TYR A 73 8.67 32.66 15.06
CA TYR A 73 10.03 32.64 14.55
C TYR A 73 10.07 32.83 13.02
N ALA A 74 9.21 32.16 12.27
CA ALA A 74 9.14 32.32 10.82
C ALA A 74 8.77 33.76 10.41
N SER A 75 7.87 34.41 11.15
CA SER A 75 7.49 35.80 10.90
C SER A 75 8.65 36.78 11.16
N LEU A 76 9.50 36.47 12.14
CA LEU A 76 10.65 37.29 12.51
C LEU A 76 11.65 37.46 11.35
N ALA A 77 11.78 36.43 10.48
CA ALA A 77 12.61 36.49 9.28
C ALA A 77 12.23 37.63 8.32
N PHE A 78 10.95 37.99 8.31
CA PHE A 78 10.39 39.02 7.44
C PHE A 78 10.25 40.38 8.12
N SER A 79 10.15 40.43 9.45
CA SER A 79 9.99 41.69 10.18
C SER A 79 11.32 42.37 10.51
N ASP A 80 12.33 41.61 10.93
CA ASP A 80 13.62 42.16 11.40
C ASP A 80 14.81 41.45 10.73
N THR A 81 14.87 41.56 9.40
CA THR A 81 15.87 40.87 8.59
C THR A 81 17.32 41.25 8.95
N SER A 82 17.58 42.46 9.47
CA SER A 82 18.93 42.87 9.91
C SER A 82 19.41 42.09 11.15
N LEU A 83 18.53 41.90 12.14
CA LEU A 83 18.80 41.08 13.33
C LEU A 83 18.95 39.60 12.95
N VAL A 84 18.07 39.11 12.08
CA VAL A 84 18.13 37.71 11.60
C VAL A 84 19.41 37.44 10.83
N LEU A 85 19.91 38.36 10.01
CA LEU A 85 21.20 38.19 9.32
C LEU A 85 22.39 38.17 10.29
N SER A 86 22.34 39.00 11.35
CA SER A 86 23.39 39.03 12.37
C SER A 86 23.42 37.77 13.22
N ALA A 87 22.26 37.14 13.46
CA ALA A 87 22.11 35.95 14.30
C ALA A 87 21.58 34.73 13.51
N TRP A 88 21.91 34.62 12.22
CA TRP A 88 21.26 33.67 11.31
C TRP A 88 21.38 32.20 11.77
N LYS A 89 22.49 31.87 12.43
CA LYS A 89 22.74 30.51 12.94
C LYS A 89 21.84 30.18 14.12
N GLU A 90 21.76 31.08 15.10
CA GLU A 90 20.90 30.92 16.28
C GLU A 90 19.43 30.91 15.86
N PHE A 91 19.05 31.81 14.96
CA PHE A 91 17.73 31.84 14.36
C PHE A 91 17.36 30.52 13.68
N ALA A 92 18.25 29.97 12.84
CA ALA A 92 18.01 28.68 12.19
C ALA A 92 17.85 27.54 13.19
N PHE A 93 18.64 27.51 14.28
CA PHE A 93 18.49 26.52 15.35
C PHE A 93 17.15 26.65 16.06
N SER A 94 16.75 27.85 16.48
CA SER A 94 15.45 28.07 17.12
C SER A 94 14.28 27.72 16.22
N LEU A 95 14.38 28.02 14.92
CA LEU A 95 13.35 27.69 13.94
C LEU A 95 13.22 26.17 13.77
N VAL A 96 14.33 25.44 13.73
CA VAL A 96 14.33 23.97 13.71
C VAL A 96 13.81 23.37 15.01
N GLU A 97 14.17 23.92 16.16
CA GLU A 97 13.72 23.44 17.48
C GLU A 97 12.22 23.67 17.69
N SER A 98 11.68 24.75 17.12
CA SER A 98 10.25 25.04 17.14
C SER A 98 9.43 24.19 16.15
N LEU A 99 10.05 23.40 15.28
CA LEU A 99 9.29 22.54 14.37
C LEU A 99 8.65 21.37 15.13
N PRO A 100 7.35 21.10 14.95
CA PRO A 100 6.72 19.93 15.54
C PRO A 100 7.02 18.69 14.68
N ILE A 101 8.28 18.25 14.74
CA ILE A 101 8.84 17.19 13.89
C ILE A 101 7.99 15.91 13.97
N MET A 102 7.50 15.55 15.16
CA MET A 102 6.73 14.33 15.37
C MET A 102 5.40 14.33 14.62
N SER A 103 4.61 15.40 14.72
CA SER A 103 3.32 15.49 14.02
C SER A 103 3.51 15.65 12.51
N MET A 104 4.61 16.28 12.06
CA MET A 104 4.99 16.27 10.64
C MET A 104 5.30 14.87 10.13
N ILE A 105 6.10 14.08 10.86
CA ILE A 105 6.42 12.69 10.50
C ILE A 105 5.15 11.85 10.40
N PHE A 106 4.24 11.94 11.37
CA PHE A 106 2.99 11.18 11.33
C PHE A 106 2.12 11.58 10.13
N THR A 107 1.98 12.88 9.87
CA THR A 107 1.21 13.38 8.72
C THR A 107 1.80 12.88 7.40
N LEU A 108 3.11 12.99 7.23
CA LEU A 108 3.83 12.54 6.03
C LEU A 108 3.74 11.02 5.86
N SER A 109 3.88 10.26 6.94
CA SER A 109 3.75 8.79 6.92
C SER A 109 2.35 8.35 6.49
N LEU A 110 1.30 9.03 6.96
CA LEU A 110 -0.08 8.76 6.52
C LEU A 110 -0.26 9.11 5.04
N LEU A 111 0.19 10.28 4.59
CA LEU A 111 0.14 10.66 3.18
C LEU A 111 0.85 9.62 2.30
N PHE A 112 2.05 9.20 2.70
CA PHE A 112 2.81 8.17 2.01
C PHE A 112 2.06 6.83 1.96
N THR A 113 1.44 6.43 3.07
CA THR A 113 0.63 5.20 3.16
C THR A 113 -0.59 5.26 2.22
N ILE A 114 -1.26 6.41 2.12
CA ILE A 114 -2.37 6.63 1.18
C ILE A 114 -1.87 6.46 -0.26
N PHE A 115 -0.77 7.12 -0.63
CA PHE A 115 -0.21 7.00 -1.98
C PHE A 115 0.20 5.55 -2.31
N LEU A 116 0.82 4.85 -1.36
CA LEU A 116 1.17 3.43 -1.52
C LEU A 116 -0.08 2.57 -1.72
N SER A 117 -1.08 2.73 -0.87
CA SER A 117 -2.34 1.99 -0.96
C SER A 117 -2.99 2.18 -2.33
N ILE A 118 -3.12 3.43 -2.79
CA ILE A 118 -3.68 3.76 -4.10
C ILE A 118 -2.88 3.08 -5.22
N LYS A 119 -1.55 3.17 -5.20
CA LYS A 119 -0.67 2.52 -6.18
C LYS A 119 -0.88 1.00 -6.24
N TYR A 120 -0.98 0.34 -5.09
CA TYR A 120 -1.19 -1.11 -5.02
C TYR A 120 -2.58 -1.51 -5.50
N VAL A 121 -3.61 -0.75 -5.13
CA VAL A 121 -4.99 -0.96 -5.59
C VAL A 121 -5.07 -0.85 -7.11
N PHE A 122 -4.49 0.20 -7.71
CA PHE A 122 -4.46 0.34 -9.17
C PHE A 122 -3.69 -0.79 -9.86
N LYS A 123 -2.51 -1.15 -9.34
CA LYS A 123 -1.73 -2.27 -9.86
C LYS A 123 -2.55 -3.57 -9.84
N GLN A 124 -3.36 -3.75 -8.81
CA GLN A 124 -4.18 -4.94 -8.64
C GLN A 124 -5.40 -4.96 -9.57
N ILE A 125 -6.03 -3.81 -9.82
CA ILE A 125 -7.11 -3.68 -10.81
C ILE A 125 -6.60 -4.04 -12.21
N ILE A 126 -5.43 -3.51 -12.60
CA ILE A 126 -4.82 -3.80 -13.90
C ILE A 126 -4.48 -5.29 -14.03
N ASN A 127 -3.86 -5.87 -13.02
CA ASN A 127 -3.45 -7.28 -13.04
C ASN A 127 -4.65 -8.25 -12.98
N ASN A 128 -5.77 -7.84 -12.39
CA ASN A 128 -6.97 -8.66 -12.37
C ASN A 128 -7.64 -8.72 -13.75
N ASN A 129 -7.59 -7.65 -14.55
CA ASN A 129 -8.13 -7.64 -15.91
C ASN A 129 -7.34 -8.57 -16.84
N SER A 130 -6.01 -8.59 -16.75
CA SER A 130 -5.20 -9.48 -17.58
C SER A 130 -5.45 -10.96 -17.27
N MET A 131 -5.65 -11.33 -16.00
CA MET A 131 -6.01 -12.71 -15.64
C MET A 131 -7.37 -13.14 -16.22
N GLY A 132 -8.36 -12.25 -16.29
CA GLY A 132 -9.65 -12.57 -16.92
C GLY A 132 -9.48 -13.07 -18.37
N GLU A 133 -8.56 -12.44 -19.11
CA GLU A 133 -8.23 -12.79 -20.49
C GLU A 133 -7.40 -14.09 -20.59
N THR A 134 -6.40 -14.30 -19.72
CA THR A 134 -5.53 -15.49 -19.81
C THR A 134 -6.24 -16.79 -19.42
N TYR A 135 -7.26 -16.72 -18.56
CA TYR A 135 -7.96 -17.90 -18.03
C TYR A 135 -9.33 -18.14 -18.69
N GLY A 136 -9.77 -17.30 -19.63
CA GLY A 136 -11.04 -17.47 -20.35
C GLY A 136 -12.28 -17.40 -19.45
N ILE A 137 -12.24 -16.57 -18.40
CA ILE A 137 -13.34 -16.41 -17.41
C ILE A 137 -14.08 -15.08 -17.61
N ALA A 138 -13.98 -14.49 -18.80
CA ALA A 138 -14.73 -13.30 -19.19
C ALA A 138 -16.12 -13.68 -19.73
#